data_AF-A0A0P7BC78-F1
#
_entry.id   AF-A0A0P7BC78-F1
#
_cell.length_a   1.000
_cell.length_b   1.000
_cell.length_c   1.000
_cell.angle_alpha   90.00
_cell.angle_beta   90.00
_cell.angle_gamma   90.00
#
_symmetry.space_group_name_H-M   'P 1'
#
loop_
_entity.id
_entity.type
_entity.pdbx_description
1 polymer ?
#
loop_
_entity_poly.entity_id
_entity_poly.type
_entity_poly.pdbx_seq_one_letter_code
_entity_poly.pdbx_strand_id
1 'polypeptide(L)'
;MLSKLPCQTCDLTHGIDYTFVSGPITTKRVLVEHGEEQYIQPGYRFQIINTWRSALPEISDQPLAVCDFRSTEARDVVASDRVRPDKTGEIFHLHFNPDHKWYYLDAMTPQEPWMLVSYDSMAGQHARCTKRTPILGVP
;
A
#
# COMPACT_ATOMS: atom_id res chain seq x y z
N MET A 1 -9.44 17.80 3.73
CA MET A 1 -9.26 17.84 2.25
C MET A 1 -7.88 17.27 1.96
N LEU A 2 -7.70 16.42 0.94
CA LEU A 2 -6.38 15.85 0.63
C LEU A 2 -5.44 16.95 0.10
N SER A 3 -4.29 17.11 0.75
CA SER A 3 -3.24 18.05 0.37
C SER A 3 -2.18 17.34 -0.45
N LYS A 4 -1.64 18.02 -1.46
CA LYS A 4 -0.52 17.50 -2.26
C LYS A 4 0.78 17.71 -1.50
N LEU A 5 1.62 16.68 -1.40
CA LEU A 5 2.96 16.83 -0.83
C LEU A 5 3.87 17.48 -1.88
N PRO A 6 4.56 18.59 -1.57
CA PRO A 6 5.36 19.32 -2.54
C PRO A 6 6.65 18.61 -2.96
N CYS A 7 7.25 17.78 -2.10
CA CYS A 7 8.45 16.99 -2.41
C CYS A 7 8.63 15.87 -1.36
N GLN A 8 9.02 14.67 -1.79
CA GLN A 8 9.62 13.67 -0.88
C GLN A 8 11.14 13.79 -0.93
N THR A 9 11.76 13.84 0.24
CA THR A 9 13.22 13.83 0.42
C THR A 9 13.78 12.43 0.70
N CYS A 10 12.95 11.39 0.72
CA CYS A 10 13.35 10.02 1.03
C CYS A 10 13.55 9.17 -0.24
N ASP A 11 14.75 8.61 -0.39
CA ASP A 11 15.14 7.77 -1.54
C ASP A 11 14.38 6.44 -1.62
N LEU A 12 13.88 5.97 -0.47
CA LEU A 12 13.14 4.72 -0.31
C LEU A 12 11.96 4.95 0.65
N THR A 13 10.76 4.73 0.16
CA THR A 13 9.55 4.75 1.00
C THR A 13 9.31 3.39 1.64
N HIS A 14 8.69 3.40 2.83
CA HIS A 14 8.34 2.17 3.56
C HIS A 14 7.23 1.42 2.82
N GLY A 15 7.63 0.47 1.96
CA GLY A 15 6.74 -0.41 1.25
C GLY A 15 6.00 -1.38 2.19
N ILE A 16 4.68 -1.25 2.31
CA ILE A 16 3.86 -2.17 3.13
C ILE A 16 2.83 -2.92 2.27
N ASP A 17 3.15 -3.16 1.00
CA ASP A 17 2.20 -3.80 0.09
C ASP A 17 2.73 -5.11 -0.46
N TYR A 18 1.78 -5.99 -0.74
CA TYR A 18 2.03 -7.31 -1.30
C TYR A 18 2.57 -7.20 -2.72
N THR A 19 3.46 -8.12 -3.07
CA THR A 19 3.94 -8.27 -4.44
C THR A 19 2.99 -9.14 -5.26
N PHE A 20 3.29 -9.26 -6.56
CA PHE A 20 2.61 -10.21 -7.44
C PHE A 20 2.72 -11.65 -6.95
N VAL A 21 3.78 -11.97 -6.20
CA VAL A 21 4.01 -13.29 -5.63
C VAL A 21 3.34 -13.42 -4.25
N SER A 22 3.54 -12.43 -3.37
CA SER A 22 3.08 -12.55 -1.98
C SER A 22 1.57 -12.32 -1.81
N GLY A 23 0.91 -11.62 -2.73
CA GLY A 23 -0.54 -11.42 -2.73
C GLY A 23 -1.31 -12.74 -2.80
N PRO A 24 -1.17 -13.53 -3.89
CA PRO A 24 -1.84 -14.82 -4.01
C PRO A 24 -1.49 -15.82 -2.90
N ILE A 25 -0.23 -15.87 -2.47
CA ILE A 25 0.20 -16.74 -1.35
C ILE A 25 -0.54 -16.37 -0.06
N THR A 26 -0.65 -15.07 0.22
CA THR A 26 -1.36 -14.58 1.41
C THR A 26 -2.85 -14.89 1.32
N THR A 27 -3.47 -14.67 0.16
CA THR A 27 -4.89 -14.99 -0.06
C THR A 27 -5.17 -16.48 0.14
N LYS A 28 -4.34 -17.37 -0.44
CA LYS A 28 -4.45 -18.83 -0.24
C LYS A 28 -4.45 -19.19 1.25
N ARG A 29 -3.49 -18.64 1.99
CA ARG A 29 -3.36 -18.91 3.43
C ARG A 29 -4.59 -18.46 4.23
N VAL A 30 -5.14 -17.28 3.92
CA VAL A 30 -6.29 -16.72 4.65
C VAL A 30 -7.58 -17.48 4.31
N LEU A 31 -7.73 -17.92 3.06
CA LEU A 31 -8.94 -18.58 2.58
C LEU A 31 -8.89 -20.11 2.67
N VAL A 32 -7.83 -20.71 3.22
CA VAL A 32 -7.65 -22.17 3.22
C VAL A 32 -8.82 -22.92 3.88
N GLU A 33 -9.37 -22.38 4.96
CA GLU A 33 -10.53 -22.95 5.66
C GLU A 33 -11.87 -22.67 4.94
N HIS A 34 -11.83 -21.86 3.87
CA HIS A 34 -13.00 -21.39 3.12
C HIS A 34 -13.03 -21.93 1.67
N GLY A 35 -12.09 -22.80 1.27
CA GLY A 35 -11.99 -23.34 -0.08
C GLY A 35 -11.36 -22.35 -1.06
N GLU A 36 -10.10 -21.99 -0.84
CA GLU A 36 -9.35 -20.98 -1.60
C GLU A 36 -9.30 -21.24 -3.11
N GLU A 37 -9.31 -22.52 -3.53
CA GLU A 37 -9.28 -22.92 -4.94
C GLU A 37 -10.46 -22.36 -5.72
N GLN A 38 -11.62 -22.20 -5.08
CA GLN A 38 -12.80 -21.61 -5.70
C GLN A 38 -12.62 -20.13 -6.04
N TYR A 39 -11.81 -19.40 -5.26
CA TYR A 39 -11.66 -17.95 -5.38
C TYR A 39 -10.38 -17.54 -6.12
N ILE A 40 -9.42 -18.44 -6.23
CA ILE A 40 -8.10 -18.20 -6.86
C ILE A 40 -8.04 -18.96 -8.18
N GLN A 41 -9.00 -18.67 -9.05
CA GLN A 41 -9.12 -19.26 -10.38
C GLN A 41 -9.43 -18.17 -11.43
N PRO A 42 -9.15 -18.41 -12.72
CA PRO A 42 -9.48 -17.47 -13.78
C PRO A 42 -10.96 -17.07 -13.75
N GLY A 43 -11.23 -15.77 -13.85
CA GLY A 43 -12.58 -15.20 -13.77
C GLY A 43 -12.97 -14.62 -12.41
N TYR A 44 -12.20 -14.92 -11.35
CA TYR A 44 -12.38 -14.28 -10.05
C TYR A 44 -11.41 -13.12 -9.84
N ARG A 45 -11.93 -12.01 -9.31
CA ARG A 45 -11.15 -10.87 -8.82
C ARG A 45 -11.11 -10.92 -7.31
N PHE A 46 -9.93 -10.81 -6.74
CA PHE A 46 -9.76 -10.58 -5.31
C PHE A 46 -8.84 -9.38 -5.07
N GLN A 47 -9.11 -8.69 -3.97
CA GLN A 47 -8.31 -7.57 -3.52
C GLN A 47 -7.91 -7.78 -2.07
N ILE A 48 -6.70 -7.37 -1.73
CA ILE A 48 -6.27 -7.25 -0.34
C ILE A 48 -6.33 -5.77 0.00
N ILE A 49 -7.18 -5.41 0.95
CA ILE A 49 -7.40 -4.02 1.36
C ILE A 49 -6.90 -3.86 2.79
N ASN A 50 -5.97 -2.94 2.98
CA ASN A 50 -5.53 -2.51 4.30
C ASN A 50 -6.39 -1.33 4.74
N THR A 51 -6.93 -1.39 5.95
CA THR A 51 -7.56 -0.25 6.59
C THR A 51 -6.55 0.50 7.45
N TRP A 52 -6.57 1.82 7.41
CA TRP A 52 -5.80 2.66 8.31
C TRP A 52 -6.71 3.66 9.01
N ARG A 53 -6.47 3.91 10.29
CA ARG A 53 -7.21 4.88 11.08
C ARG A 53 -6.28 5.43 12.15
N SER A 54 -6.44 6.72 12.47
CA SER A 54 -5.74 7.31 13.60
C SER A 54 -6.12 6.62 14.91
N ALA A 55 -5.11 6.27 15.71
CA ALA A 55 -5.29 5.78 17.08
C ALA A 55 -5.37 6.93 18.10
N LEU A 56 -5.02 8.15 17.69
CA LEU A 56 -5.06 9.36 18.49
C LEU A 56 -6.27 10.22 18.10
N PRO A 57 -6.70 11.17 18.95
CA PRO A 57 -7.77 12.11 18.58
C PRO A 57 -7.46 12.88 17.30
N GLU A 58 -6.18 13.23 17.09
CA GLU A 58 -5.67 13.94 15.94
C GLU A 58 -4.19 13.59 15.71
N ILE A 59 -3.76 13.47 14.45
CA ILE A 59 -2.35 13.34 14.04
C ILE A 59 -2.00 14.54 13.17
N SER A 60 -1.05 15.37 13.61
CA SER A 60 -0.60 16.59 12.91
C SER A 60 0.90 16.61 12.61
N ASP A 61 1.71 15.76 13.24
CA ASP A 61 3.18 15.76 13.11
C ASP A 61 3.69 14.74 12.08
N GLN A 62 3.00 13.60 11.93
CA GLN A 62 3.37 12.51 11.02
C GLN A 62 2.15 11.95 10.27
N PRO A 63 1.50 12.75 9.40
CA PRO A 63 0.40 12.26 8.61
C PRO A 63 0.88 11.17 7.64
N LEU A 64 -0.01 10.21 7.38
CA LEU A 64 0.16 9.17 6.39
C LEU A 64 0.03 9.79 4.99
N ALA A 65 1.11 9.71 4.21
CA ALA A 65 1.07 9.99 2.78
C ALA A 65 0.77 8.72 1.98
N VAL A 66 0.03 8.89 0.90
CA VAL A 66 -0.26 7.88 -0.12
C VAL A 66 0.14 8.40 -1.49
N CYS A 67 0.71 7.52 -2.30
CA CYS A 67 1.07 7.82 -3.68
C CYS A 67 -0.07 7.44 -4.63
N ASP A 68 -0.34 8.30 -5.61
CA ASP A 68 -1.26 7.98 -6.70
C ASP A 68 -0.62 6.95 -7.62
N PHE A 69 -1.23 5.76 -7.68
CA PHE A 69 -0.74 4.64 -8.49
C PHE A 69 -0.60 4.97 -9.98
N ARG A 70 -1.33 5.98 -10.48
CA ARG A 70 -1.24 6.41 -11.90
C ARG A 70 0.05 7.19 -12.19
N SER A 71 0.76 7.59 -11.14
CA SER A 71 2.07 8.23 -11.24
C SER A 71 3.23 7.28 -10.98
N THR A 72 2.96 6.00 -10.66
CA THR A 72 4.01 5.00 -10.40
C THR A 72 4.21 4.11 -11.62
N GLU A 73 5.47 3.93 -12.01
CA GLU A 73 5.87 3.02 -13.08
C GLU A 73 6.38 1.69 -12.53
N ALA A 74 6.35 0.62 -13.33
CA ALA A 74 6.85 -0.69 -12.91
C ALA A 74 8.33 -0.66 -12.49
N ARG A 75 9.14 0.22 -13.11
CA ARG A 75 10.56 0.43 -12.78
C ARG A 75 10.78 1.09 -11.42
N ASP A 76 9.77 1.76 -10.88
CA ASP A 76 9.87 2.47 -9.61
C ASP A 76 9.73 1.51 -8.42
N VAL A 77 9.36 0.25 -8.67
CA VAL A 77 9.02 -0.71 -7.63
C VAL A 77 10.09 -1.80 -7.53
N VAL A 78 10.61 -2.03 -6.33
CA VAL A 78 11.60 -3.07 -6.06
C VAL A 78 11.04 -4.07 -5.06
N ALA A 79 11.05 -5.34 -5.44
CA ALA A 79 10.70 -6.43 -4.55
C ALA A 79 11.81 -6.64 -3.51
N SER A 80 11.45 -6.86 -2.26
CA SER A 80 12.39 -7.19 -1.20
C SER A 80 11.79 -8.17 -0.21
N ASP A 81 12.65 -9.01 0.33
CA ASP A 81 12.26 -9.98 1.33
C ASP A 81 12.05 -9.31 2.69
N ARG A 82 10.85 -9.51 3.23
CA ARG A 82 10.50 -9.26 4.62
C ARG A 82 10.64 -10.54 5.41
N VAL A 83 11.85 -10.77 5.91
CA VAL A 83 12.18 -11.92 6.75
C VAL A 83 11.71 -11.71 8.18
N ARG A 84 10.97 -12.69 8.71
CA ARG A 84 10.61 -12.83 10.13
C ARG A 84 11.03 -14.24 10.60
N PRO A 85 11.20 -14.46 11.90
CA PRO A 85 11.64 -15.76 12.43
C PRO A 85 10.77 -16.95 11.98
N ASP A 86 9.48 -16.71 11.77
CA ASP A 86 8.48 -17.71 11.40
C ASP A 86 8.19 -17.76 9.89
N LYS A 87 8.61 -16.74 9.12
CA LYS A 87 8.23 -16.61 7.71
C LYS A 87 9.09 -15.62 6.94
N THR A 88 9.28 -15.91 5.65
CA THR A 88 9.72 -14.92 4.67
C THR A 88 8.53 -14.53 3.82
N GLY A 89 8.19 -13.24 3.80
CA GLY A 89 7.24 -12.67 2.85
C GLY A 89 7.95 -11.71 1.91
N GLU A 90 7.37 -11.41 0.76
CA GLU A 90 7.92 -10.42 -0.18
C GLU A 90 7.08 -9.14 -0.12
N ILE A 91 7.73 -7.99 -0.08
CA ILE A 91 7.09 -6.66 -0.12
C ILE A 91 7.66 -5.83 -1.26
N PHE A 92 6.87 -4.86 -1.72
CA PHE A 92 7.34 -3.88 -2.69
C PHE A 92 7.75 -2.58 -2.02
N HIS A 93 9.01 -2.19 -2.18
CA HIS A 93 9.48 -0.84 -1.96
C HIS A 93 9.27 0.02 -3.20
N LEU A 94 9.14 1.33 -3.00
CA LEU A 94 9.02 2.30 -4.08
C LEU A 94 10.25 3.23 -4.03
N HIS A 95 11.01 3.23 -5.12
CA HIS A 95 12.11 4.16 -5.37
C HIS A 95 11.57 5.56 -5.61
N PHE A 96 12.35 6.55 -5.20
CA PHE A 96 12.06 7.94 -5.55
C PHE A 96 11.95 8.14 -7.06
N ASN A 97 10.86 8.78 -7.48
CA ASN A 97 10.68 9.30 -8.83
C ASN A 97 9.99 10.67 -8.71
N PRO A 98 10.55 11.74 -9.30
CA PRO A 98 10.00 13.10 -9.19
C PRO A 98 8.59 13.23 -9.80
N ASP A 99 8.17 12.30 -10.67
CA ASP A 99 6.84 12.29 -11.25
C ASP A 99 5.76 11.75 -10.28
N HIS A 100 6.17 11.14 -9.15
CA HIS A 100 5.25 10.61 -8.15
C HIS A 100 4.39 11.71 -7.54
N LYS A 101 3.09 11.47 -7.54
CA LYS A 101 2.10 12.38 -6.94
C LYS A 101 1.69 11.84 -5.58
N TRP A 102 2.18 12.52 -4.55
CA TRP A 102 1.89 12.19 -3.16
C TRP A 102 0.79 13.07 -2.59
N TYR A 103 -0.09 12.46 -1.82
CA TYR A 103 -1.20 13.10 -1.15
C TYR A 103 -1.21 12.69 0.31
N TYR A 104 -1.63 13.59 1.18
CA TYR A 104 -1.82 13.31 2.59
C TYR A 104 -3.04 14.06 3.09
N LEU A 105 -3.51 13.69 4.27
CA LEU A 105 -4.53 14.42 4.99
C LEU A 105 -3.90 14.95 6.27
N ASP A 106 -4.07 16.24 6.46
CA ASP A 106 -3.62 16.93 7.66
C ASP A 106 -4.64 16.74 8.79
N ALA A 107 -4.18 16.85 10.03
CA ALA A 107 -4.98 16.73 11.24
C ALA A 107 -5.90 15.48 11.24
N MET A 108 -5.34 14.31 10.93
CA MET A 108 -6.15 13.10 10.76
C MET A 108 -6.79 12.64 12.05
N THR A 109 -8.10 12.46 11.99
CA THR A 109 -8.94 12.02 13.10
C THR A 109 -9.34 10.55 12.96
N PRO A 110 -9.81 9.91 14.03
CA PRO A 110 -10.36 8.55 13.95
C PRO A 110 -11.63 8.41 13.08
N GLN A 111 -12.27 9.52 12.71
CA GLN A 111 -13.55 9.58 12.00
C GLN A 111 -13.40 9.42 10.48
N GLU A 112 -12.18 9.45 9.96
CA GLU A 112 -11.87 9.31 8.53
C GLU A 112 -10.96 8.11 8.26
N PRO A 113 -11.46 6.87 8.44
CA PRO A 113 -10.68 5.68 8.13
C PRO A 113 -10.38 5.60 6.63
N TRP A 114 -9.17 5.19 6.31
CA TRP A 114 -8.70 5.00 4.94
C TRP A 114 -8.77 3.52 4.57
N MET A 115 -9.16 3.26 3.32
CA MET A 115 -9.04 1.96 2.69
C MET A 115 -7.98 2.04 1.61
N LEU A 116 -6.96 1.20 1.72
CA LEU A 116 -5.77 1.21 0.90
C LEU A 116 -5.69 -0.12 0.17
N VAL A 117 -5.81 -0.11 -1.15
CA VAL A 117 -5.66 -1.32 -1.96
C VAL A 117 -4.21 -1.75 -1.89
N SER A 118 -3.92 -2.89 -1.29
CA SER A 118 -2.56 -3.42 -1.15
C SER A 118 -2.23 -4.50 -2.20
N TYR A 119 -3.26 -5.13 -2.74
CA TYR A 119 -3.16 -6.05 -3.88
C TYR A 119 -4.48 -6.09 -4.64
N ASP A 120 -4.43 -6.22 -5.96
CA ASP A 120 -5.57 -6.47 -6.82
C ASP A 120 -5.20 -7.45 -7.94
N SER A 121 -5.94 -8.55 -8.06
CA SER A 121 -5.70 -9.57 -9.09
C SER A 121 -6.09 -9.12 -10.50
N MET A 122 -6.86 -8.04 -10.67
CA MET A 122 -7.33 -7.51 -11.96
C MET A 122 -7.04 -6.02 -12.14
N ALA A 123 -5.77 -5.69 -12.03
CA ALA A 123 -5.36 -4.31 -11.94
C ALA A 123 -4.99 -3.67 -13.28
N GLY A 124 -5.84 -3.84 -14.30
CA GLY A 124 -5.66 -3.21 -15.62
C GLY A 124 -5.65 -1.68 -15.52
N GLN A 125 -6.83 -1.06 -15.50
CA GLN A 125 -6.98 0.39 -15.25
C GLN A 125 -7.07 0.74 -13.74
N HIS A 126 -7.00 -0.26 -12.86
CA HIS A 126 -7.14 -0.11 -11.41
C HIS A 126 -5.78 -0.15 -10.72
N ALA A 127 -5.72 0.41 -9.51
CA ALA A 127 -4.53 0.34 -8.66
C ALA A 127 -4.17 -1.12 -8.34
N ARG A 128 -2.94 -1.54 -8.72
CA ARG A 128 -2.35 -2.82 -8.28
C ARG A 128 -2.10 -2.82 -6.77
N CYS A 129 -1.61 -1.69 -6.28
CA CYS A 129 -1.29 -1.44 -4.89
C CYS A 129 -1.16 0.07 -4.65
N THR A 130 -1.41 0.50 -3.42
CA THR A 130 -1.32 1.89 -2.95
C THR A 130 -0.07 2.03 -2.09
N LYS A 131 0.95 2.69 -2.62
CA LYS A 131 2.19 2.93 -1.89
C LYS A 131 1.97 4.01 -0.84
N ARG A 132 2.55 3.81 0.35
CA ARG A 132 2.32 4.69 1.50
C ARG A 132 3.59 4.88 2.31
N THR A 133 3.70 6.04 2.94
CA THR A 133 4.79 6.34 3.87
C THR A 133 4.33 7.37 4.89
N PRO A 134 4.80 7.33 6.15
CA PRO A 134 4.68 8.49 7.02
C PRO A 134 5.47 9.66 6.43
N ILE A 135 4.93 10.87 6.56
CA ILE A 135 5.65 12.11 6.26
C ILE A 135 6.47 12.47 7.51
N LEU A 136 7.77 12.70 7.33
CA LEU A 136 8.63 13.25 8.38
C LEU A 136 8.75 14.75 8.15
N GLY A 137 8.13 15.54 9.03
CA GLY A 137 8.09 16.99 8.92
C GLY A 137 7.01 17.44 7.95
N VAL A 138 5.88 17.89 8.49
CA VAL A 138 4.90 18.68 7.74
C VAL A 138 5.48 20.09 7.57
N PRO A 139 5.49 20.67 6.36
CA PRO A 139 5.94 22.04 6.16
C PRO A 139 5.06 23.07 6.88
#